data_AF-A0A973FL86-F1
#
_entry.id   AF-A0A973FL86-F1
#
_cell.length_a   1.000
_cell.length_b   1.000
_cell.length_c   1.000
_cell.angle_alpha   90.00
_cell.angle_beta   90.00
_cell.angle_gamma   90.00
#
_symmetry.space_group_name_H-M   'P 1'
#
loop_
_entity.id
_entity.type
_entity.pdbx_description
1 polymer ?
#
loop_
_entity_poly.entity_id
_entity_poly.type
_entity_poly.pdbx_seq_one_letter_code
_entity_poly.pdbx_strand_id
1 'polypeptide(L)' 'MSAIKLKSCPKVYIHETHRSKLPEDTLHFVEGMRDLLGMRDFRDATGLDRIGIPVYTCWRL' A
#
# COMPACT_ATOMS: atom_id res chain seq x y z
N MET A 1 -24.20 3.08 25.00
CA MET A 1 -23.07 3.02 24.05
C MET A 1 -22.57 1.59 24.00
N SER A 2 -22.46 0.99 22.82
CA SER A 2 -21.87 -0.35 22.67
C SER A 2 -20.38 -0.30 22.98
N ALA A 3 -19.89 -1.25 23.77
CA ALA A 3 -18.47 -1.34 24.11
C ALA A 3 -17.64 -1.68 22.86
N ILE A 4 -16.56 -0.92 22.61
CA ILE A 4 -15.60 -1.23 21.54
C ILE A 4 -14.88 -2.54 21.90
N LYS A 5 -15.01 -3.57 21.06
CA LYS A 5 -14.31 -4.85 21.23
C LYS A 5 -13.02 -4.84 20.42
N LEU A 6 -11.89 -4.83 21.10
CA LEU A 6 -10.57 -4.95 20.46
C LEU A 6 -10.41 -6.36 19.85
N LYS A 7 -9.71 -6.43 18.71
CA LYS A 7 -9.37 -7.67 18.03
C LYS A 7 -7.85 -7.82 17.99
N SER A 8 -7.38 -9.07 18.01
CA SER A 8 -5.96 -9.37 17.83
C SER A 8 -5.49 -8.87 16.45
N CYS A 9 -4.34 -8.21 16.42
CA CYS A 9 -3.74 -7.62 15.21
C CYS A 9 -2.22 -7.86 15.24
N PRO A 10 -1.76 -9.10 14.98
CA PRO A 10 -0.34 -9.42 14.98
C PRO A 10 0.39 -8.71 13.83
N LYS A 11 1.64 -8.28 14.06
CA LYS A 11 2.52 -7.73 13.02
C LYS A 11 3.15 -8.89 12.27
N VAL A 12 2.67 -9.19 11.08
CA VAL A 12 3.12 -10.31 10.24
C VAL A 12 4.23 -9.93 9.26
N TYR A 13 4.45 -8.63 9.04
CA TYR A 13 5.51 -8.11 8.18
C TYR A 13 6.27 -7.00 8.91
N ILE A 14 7.60 -7.16 9.03
CA ILE A 14 8.50 -6.29 9.83
C ILE A 14 9.77 -5.92 9.03
N HIS A 15 9.71 -5.95 7.70
CA HIS A 15 10.83 -5.51 6.86
C HIS A 15 10.57 -4.06 6.44
N GLU A 16 11.37 -3.12 6.94
CA GLU A 16 11.25 -1.65 6.71
C GLU A 16 9.96 -0.98 7.25
N THR A 17 8.86 -1.74 7.37
CA THR A 17 7.57 -1.30 7.93
C THR A 17 6.99 -2.39 8.82
N HIS A 18 6.12 -2.00 9.76
CA HIS A 18 5.39 -2.95 10.63
C HIS A 18 3.92 -3.03 10.21
N ARG A 19 3.50 -4.15 9.62
CA ARG A 19 2.12 -4.34 9.09
C ARG A 19 1.50 -5.64 9.60
N SER A 20 0.17 -5.68 9.67
CA SER A 20 -0.63 -6.86 10.04
C SER A 20 -1.06 -7.71 8.84
N LYS A 21 -0.67 -7.31 7.64
CA LYS A 21 -0.84 -8.02 6.37
C LYS A 21 0.46 -7.95 5.58
N LEU A 22 0.67 -8.91 4.68
CA LEU A 22 1.78 -8.84 3.73
C LEU A 22 1.53 -7.71 2.72
N PRO A 23 2.58 -7.10 2.14
CA PRO A 23 2.44 -6.12 1.07
C PRO A 23 1.64 -6.65 -0.12
N GLU A 24 1.82 -7.93 -0.50
CA GLU A 24 1.14 -8.57 -1.62
C GLU A 24 -0.37 -8.71 -1.37
N ASP A 25 -0.75 -9.11 -0.15
CA ASP A 25 -2.15 -9.16 0.27
C ASP A 25 -2.82 -7.79 0.20
N THR A 26 -2.06 -6.76 0.61
CA THR A 26 -2.53 -5.37 0.59
C THR A 26 -2.69 -4.88 -0.84
N LEU A 27 -1.73 -5.19 -1.72
CA LEU A 27 -1.78 -4.86 -3.14
C LEU A 27 -3.02 -5.48 -3.78
N HIS A 28 -3.24 -6.78 -3.60
CA HIS A 28 -4.39 -7.47 -4.15
C HIS A 28 -5.72 -6.88 -3.67
N PHE A 29 -5.79 -6.49 -2.38
CA PHE A 29 -6.96 -5.82 -1.83
C PHE A 29 -7.23 -4.45 -2.50
N VAL A 30 -6.19 -3.64 -2.76
CA VAL A 30 -6.36 -2.29 -3.30
C VAL A 30 -6.41 -2.22 -4.83
N GLU A 31 -6.12 -3.30 -5.55
CA GLU A 31 -6.17 -3.37 -7.01
C GLU A 31 -7.52 -2.88 -7.58
N GLY A 32 -8.63 -3.26 -6.93
CA GLY A 32 -9.98 -2.84 -7.32
C GLY A 32 -10.35 -1.40 -6.95
N MET A 33 -9.48 -0.65 -6.27
CA MET A 33 -9.78 0.69 -5.76
C MET A 33 -9.33 1.82 -6.70
N ARG A 34 -8.59 1.51 -7.77
CA ARG A 34 -7.98 2.53 -8.65
C ARG A 34 -9.00 3.55 -9.18
N ASP A 35 -10.11 3.06 -9.71
CA ASP A 35 -11.16 3.91 -10.28
C ASP A 35 -11.88 4.71 -9.19
N LEU A 36 -12.19 4.07 -8.05
CA LEU A 36 -12.81 4.72 -6.90
C LEU A 36 -11.97 5.88 -6.36
N LEU A 37 -10.65 5.73 -6.35
CA LEU A 37 -9.70 6.71 -5.84
C LEU A 37 -9.28 7.76 -6.90
N GLY A 38 -9.80 7.66 -8.13
CA GLY A 38 -9.45 8.58 -9.21
C GLY A 38 -7.98 8.51 -9.63
N MET A 39 -7.32 7.36 -9.46
CA MET A 39 -5.92 7.15 -9.84
C MET A 39 -5.80 7.10 -11.36
N ARG A 40 -5.07 8.05 -11.95
CA ARG A 40 -5.01 8.24 -13.41
C ARG A 40 -3.67 7.86 -14.04
N ASP A 41 -2.57 8.06 -13.34
CA ASP A 41 -1.23 7.67 -13.81
C ASP A 41 -0.46 7.07 -12.63
N PHE A 42 -0.34 5.75 -12.60
CA PHE A 42 0.45 5.00 -11.62
C PHE A 42 1.61 4.32 -12.35
N ARG A 43 2.85 4.67 -12.00
CA ARG A 43 4.03 4.17 -12.70
C ARG A 43 5.23 3.98 -11.78
N ASP A 44 6.06 3.01 -12.14
CA ASP A 44 7.39 2.82 -11.60
C ASP A 44 8.33 3.93 -12.14
N ALA A 45 8.99 4.62 -11.22
CA ALA A 45 9.90 5.73 -11.46
C ALA A 45 11.35 5.39 -11.03
N THR A 46 11.65 4.13 -10.71
CA THR A 46 12.96 3.68 -10.24
C THR A 46 14.10 4.06 -11.18
N GLY A 47 13.86 3.98 -12.50
CA GLY A 47 14.86 4.29 -13.52
C GLY A 47 15.09 5.79 -13.78
N LEU A 48 14.40 6.69 -13.07
CA LEU A 48 14.59 8.14 -13.23
C LEU A 48 15.81 8.65 -12.46
N ASP A 49 16.31 7.88 -11.50
CA ASP A 49 17.53 8.19 -10.77
C ASP A 49 18.61 7.10 -10.97
N ARG A 50 19.80 7.38 -10.42
CA ARG A 50 20.97 6.50 -10.50
C ARG A 50 21.12 5.55 -9.31
N ILE A 51 20.29 5.69 -8.28
CA ILE A 51 20.39 4.95 -7.02
C ILE A 51 19.72 3.58 -7.17
N GLY A 52 18.67 3.49 -8.00
CA GLY A 52 17.99 2.23 -8.28
C GLY A 52 17.12 1.73 -7.13
N ILE A 53 16.70 2.64 -6.23
CA ILE A 53 15.75 2.32 -5.17
C ILE A 53 14.33 2.37 -5.76
N PRO A 54 13.47 1.38 -5.44
CA PRO A 54 12.09 1.37 -5.92
C PRO A 54 11.31 2.62 -5.52
N VAL A 55 10.85 3.39 -6.51
CA VAL A 55 10.00 4.57 -6.32
C VAL A 55 8.81 4.47 -7.26
N TYR A 56 7.60 4.72 -6.75
CA TYR A 56 6.36 4.73 -7.53
C TYR A 56 5.70 6.09 -7.44
N THR A 57 5.16 6.58 -8.55
CA THR A 57 4.40 7.84 -8.61
C THR A 57 2.94 7.56 -8.94
N CYS A 58 2.05 8.39 -8.40
CA CYS A 58 0.63 8.35 -8.71
C CYS A 58 0.08 9.75 -8.92
N TRP A 59 -0.47 10.04 -10.09
CA TRP A 59 -1.32 11.21 -10.32
C TRP A 59 -2.79 10.82 -10.16
N ARG A 60 -3.58 11.67 -9.50
CA ARG A 60 -5.01 11.47 -9.26
C ARG A 60 -5.78 12.78 -9.43
N LEU A 61 -7.07 12.67 -9.74
CA LEU A 61 -8.02 13.81 -9.83
C LEU A 61 -8.48 14.28 -8.45
#